data_AF-A0A519SG87-F1
#
_entry.id   AF-A0A519SG87-F1
#
_cell.length_a   1.000
_cell.length_b   1.000
_cell.length_c   1.000
_cell.angle_alpha   90.00
_cell.angle_beta   90.00
_cell.angle_gamma   90.00
#
_symmetry.space_group_name_H-M   'P 1'
#
loop_
_entity.id
_entity.type
_entity.pdbx_description
1 polymer ?
#
loop_
_entity_poly.entity_id
_entity_poly.type
_entity_poly.pdbx_seq_one_letter_code
_entity_poly.pdbx_strand_id
1 'polypeptide(L)'
;ELRGEDHTGQPLRTRQAVVHRGGAAPLTGLGVAMLLERLTGLDGQPPTPAGLYFPYQLLEPTAYFTRLAQSGGLVLSLDVL
;
A
#
# COMPACT_ATOMS: atom_id res chain seq x y z
N GLU A 1 12.14 5.59 5.27
CA GLU A 1 12.44 6.38 6.49
C GLU A 1 11.80 7.74 6.31
N LEU A 2 11.19 8.29 7.36
CA LEU A 2 10.60 9.62 7.37
C LEU A 2 11.12 10.38 8.59
N ARG A 3 11.33 11.68 8.43
CA ARG A 3 11.73 12.62 9.48
C ARG A 3 10.79 13.82 9.43
N GLY A 4 10.39 14.32 10.59
CA GLY A 4 9.51 15.46 10.70
C GLY A 4 9.30 15.85 12.16
N GLU A 5 8.16 16.48 12.42
CA GLU A 5 7.73 16.86 13.77
C GLU A 5 6.40 16.17 14.06
N ASP A 6 6.19 15.82 15.33
CA ASP A 6 4.89 15.34 15.79
C ASP A 6 3.89 16.51 16.01
N HIS A 7 2.69 16.19 16.46
CA HIS A 7 1.64 17.19 16.71
C HIS A 7 1.97 18.18 17.84
N THR A 8 3.00 17.91 18.65
CA THR A 8 3.49 18.79 19.73
C THR A 8 4.72 19.60 19.32
N GLY A 9 5.18 19.45 18.07
CA GLY A 9 6.38 20.11 17.54
C GLY A 9 7.68 19.41 17.90
N GLN A 10 7.62 18.19 18.46
CA GLN A 10 8.82 17.44 18.81
C GLN A 10 9.37 16.69 17.60
N PRO A 11 10.71 16.60 17.44
CA PRO A 11 11.30 15.82 16.36
C PRO A 11 10.83 14.36 16.38
N LEU A 12 10.30 13.89 15.26
CA LEU A 12 9.84 12.53 15.05
C LEU A 12 10.59 11.90 13.86
N ARG A 13 11.03 10.66 14.06
CA ARG A 13 11.61 9.85 13.01
C ARG A 13 10.96 8.49 13.01
N THR A 14 10.54 8.02 11.83
CA THR A 14 9.92 6.72 11.66
C THR A 14 10.61 5.94 10.56
N ARG A 15 10.71 4.63 10.76
CA ARG A 15 11.23 3.71 9.76
C ARG A 15 10.27 2.53 9.66
N GLN A 16 9.84 2.26 8.44
CA GLN A 16 8.89 1.18 8.14
C GLN A 16 9.50 0.30 7.04
N ALA A 17 9.22 -0.99 7.09
CA ALA A 17 9.51 -1.92 6.01
C ALA A 17 8.24 -2.64 5.57
N VAL A 18 8.12 -2.83 4.26
CA VAL A 18 7.16 -3.77 3.66
C VAL A 18 7.91 -5.06 3.36
N VAL A 19 7.41 -6.18 3.86
CA VAL A 19 8.09 -7.48 3.80
C VAL A 19 7.14 -8.53 3.24
N HIS A 20 7.68 -9.44 2.45
CA HIS A 20 6.97 -10.62 1.98
C HIS A 20 7.98 -11.76 1.82
N ARG A 21 7.70 -12.96 2.34
CA ARG A 21 8.64 -14.09 2.32
C ARG A 21 9.05 -14.49 0.89
N GLY A 22 8.11 -14.38 -0.05
CA GLY A 22 8.35 -14.61 -1.49
C GLY A 22 9.09 -13.48 -2.23
N GLY A 23 9.59 -12.45 -1.53
CA GLY A 23 10.28 -11.32 -2.14
C GLY A 23 9.36 -10.32 -2.85
N ALA A 24 9.89 -9.60 -3.83
CA ALA A 24 9.18 -8.50 -4.49
C ALA A 24 8.08 -8.96 -5.46
N ALA A 25 8.24 -10.11 -6.13
CA ALA A 25 7.29 -10.61 -7.12
C ALA A 25 5.83 -10.67 -6.62
N PRO A 26 5.53 -11.26 -5.45
CA PRO A 26 4.16 -11.30 -4.93
C PRO A 26 3.60 -9.92 -4.56
N LEU A 27 4.44 -8.97 -4.12
CA LEU A 27 4.02 -7.59 -3.85
C LEU A 27 3.62 -6.87 -5.15
N THR A 28 4.41 -7.05 -6.20
CA THR A 28 4.09 -6.52 -7.54
C THR A 28 2.81 -7.14 -8.08
N GLY A 29 2.68 -8.47 -8.00
CA GLY A 29 1.50 -9.19 -8.47
C GLY A 29 0.23 -8.74 -7.74
N LEU A 30 0.32 -8.54 -6.42
CA LEU A 30 -0.79 -8.01 -5.62
C LEU A 30 -1.25 -6.64 -6.13
N GLY A 31 -0.32 -5.71 -6.32
CA GLY A 31 -0.65 -4.36 -6.81
C GLY A 31 -1.32 -4.39 -8.19
N VAL A 32 -0.80 -5.18 -9.12
CA VAL A 32 -1.38 -5.35 -10.46
C VAL A 32 -2.79 -5.95 -10.38
N ALA A 33 -2.98 -7.01 -9.61
CA ALA A 33 -4.27 -7.66 -9.46
C ALA A 33 -5.34 -6.71 -8.89
N MET A 34 -5.01 -5.99 -7.81
CA MET A 34 -5.94 -5.04 -7.19
C MET A 34 -6.29 -3.88 -8.14
N LEU A 35 -5.34 -3.39 -8.93
CA LEU A 35 -5.60 -2.34 -9.91
C LEU A 35 -6.46 -2.84 -11.06
N LEU A 36 -6.24 -4.05 -11.56
CA LEU A 36 -7.11 -4.63 -12.57
C LEU A 36 -8.54 -4.78 -12.05
N GLU A 37 -8.71 -5.33 -10.83
CA GLU A 37 -10.02 -5.43 -10.17
C GLU A 37 -10.73 -4.07 -10.12
N ARG A 38 -10.03 -3.01 -9.70
CA ARG A 38 -10.55 -1.63 -9.60
C ARG A 38 -10.81 -0.98 -10.96
N LEU A 39 -9.94 -1.18 -11.94
CA LEU A 39 -10.11 -0.57 -13.27
C LEU A 39 -11.33 -1.17 -13.99
N THR A 40 -11.53 -2.48 -13.87
CA THR A 40 -12.63 -3.19 -14.53
C THR A 40 -13.93 -3.22 -13.74
N GLY A 41 -13.94 -2.73 -12.49
CA GLY A 41 -15.13 -2.75 -11.62
C GLY A 41 -15.47 -4.13 -11.04
N LEU A 42 -14.49 -5.04 -10.96
CA LEU A 42 -14.68 -6.39 -10.37
C LEU A 42 -14.80 -6.36 -8.84
N ASP A 43 -14.49 -5.23 -8.23
CA ASP A 43 -14.73 -4.95 -6.82
C ASP A 43 -16.17 -4.49 -6.51
N GLY A 44 -17.06 -4.49 -7.51
CA GLY A 44 -18.47 -4.10 -7.38
C GLY A 44 -18.76 -2.61 -7.55
N GLN A 45 -17.74 -1.79 -7.84
CA GLN A 45 -17.92 -0.38 -8.21
C GLN A 45 -17.98 -0.22 -9.74
N PRO A 46 -18.55 0.89 -10.27
CA PRO A 46 -18.47 1.18 -11.69
C PRO A 46 -17.02 1.15 -12.21
N PRO A 47 -16.76 0.71 -13.45
CA PRO A 47 -15.42 0.74 -14.03
C PRO A 47 -14.79 2.13 -13.95
N THR A 48 -13.47 2.17 -13.75
CA THR A 48 -12.76 3.45 -13.66
C THR A 48 -12.75 4.15 -15.03
N PRO A 49 -13.05 5.46 -15.12
CA PRO A 49 -12.96 6.20 -16.38
C PRO A 49 -11.56 6.13 -17.00
N ALA A 50 -11.47 6.34 -18.31
CA ALA A 50 -10.19 6.39 -18.99
C ALA A 50 -9.34 7.58 -18.48
N GLY A 51 -8.07 7.34 -18.18
CA GLY A 51 -7.16 8.36 -17.66
C GLY A 51 -5.82 7.78 -17.19
N LEU A 52 -4.92 8.67 -16.77
CA LEU A 52 -3.66 8.31 -16.11
C LEU A 52 -3.83 8.45 -14.61
N TYR A 53 -3.62 7.36 -13.89
CA TYR A 53 -3.81 7.29 -12.44
C TYR A 53 -2.59 6.70 -11.77
N PHE A 54 -2.29 7.21 -10.58
CA PHE A 54 -1.45 6.52 -9.62
C PHE A 54 -2.30 5.55 -8.77
N PRO A 55 -1.70 4.45 -8.27
CA PRO A 55 -2.44 3.48 -7.47
C PRO A 55 -3.12 4.08 -6.23
N TYR A 56 -2.48 5.03 -5.56
CA TYR A 56 -3.03 5.68 -4.36
C TYR A 56 -4.27 6.54 -4.63
N GLN A 57 -4.57 6.87 -5.88
CA GLN A 57 -5.79 7.59 -6.25
C GLN A 57 -6.99 6.65 -6.44
N LEU A 58 -6.73 5.36 -6.65
CA LEU A 58 -7.75 4.37 -7.01
C LEU A 58 -8.00 3.35 -5.90
N LEU A 59 -6.99 3.06 -5.07
CA LEU A 59 -7.05 2.05 -4.03
C LEU A 59 -7.17 2.68 -2.65
N GLU A 60 -8.14 2.22 -1.88
CA GLU A 60 -8.27 2.57 -0.47
C GLU A 60 -7.11 1.96 0.35
N PRO A 61 -6.36 2.77 1.14
CA PRO A 61 -5.21 2.28 1.89
C PRO A 61 -5.53 1.09 2.81
N THR A 62 -6.67 1.14 3.49
CA THR A 62 -7.11 0.06 4.40
C THR A 62 -7.39 -1.24 3.65
N ALA A 63 -7.97 -1.17 2.46
CA ALA A 63 -8.21 -2.33 1.61
C ALA A 63 -6.89 -2.93 1.10
N TYR A 64 -5.93 -2.08 0.71
CA TYR A 64 -4.59 -2.50 0.33
C TYR A 64 -3.87 -3.24 1.46
N PHE A 65 -3.83 -2.68 2.67
CA PHE A 65 -3.18 -3.35 3.80
C PHE A 65 -3.87 -4.66 4.20
N THR A 66 -5.19 -4.73 4.08
CA THR A 66 -5.94 -5.97 4.31
C THR A 66 -5.53 -7.06 3.31
N ARG A 67 -5.49 -6.73 2.01
CA ARG A 67 -5.08 -7.67 0.96
C ARG A 67 -3.59 -8.03 1.04
N LEU A 68 -2.73 -7.08 1.45
CA LEU A 68 -1.32 -7.33 1.72
C LEU A 68 -1.15 -8.37 2.83
N ALA A 69 -1.87 -8.23 3.95
CA ALA A 69 -1.83 -9.20 5.02
C ALA A 69 -2.33 -10.59 4.57
N GLN A 70 -3.42 -10.63 3.79
CA GLN A 70 -3.97 -11.87 3.23
C GLN A 70 -3.03 -12.58 2.26
N SER A 71 -2.19 -11.84 1.53
CA SER A 71 -1.17 -12.44 0.66
C SER A 71 0.08 -12.91 1.40
N GLY A 72 0.20 -12.64 2.71
CA GLY A 72 1.38 -12.96 3.52
C GLY A 72 2.42 -11.84 3.57
N GLY A 73 2.06 -10.64 3.13
CA GLY A 73 2.84 -9.42 3.29
C GLY A 73 2.66 -8.78 4.67
N LEU A 74 3.69 -8.08 5.14
CA LEU A 74 3.75 -7.46 6.46
C LEU A 74 4.27 -6.02 6.34
N VAL A 75 3.78 -5.15 7.22
CA VAL A 75 4.38 -3.83 7.46
C VAL A 75 4.98 -3.85 8.86
N LEU A 76 6.28 -3.61 8.96
CA LEU A 76 7.01 -3.61 10.22
C LEU A 76 7.52 -2.21 10.53
N SER A 77 7.29 -1.76 11.76
CA SER A 77 8.05 -0.65 12.33
C SER A 77 9.47 -1.13 12.64
N LEU A 78 10.46 -0.35 12.21
CA LEU A 78 11.88 -0.66 12.43
C LEU A 78 12.50 0.39 13.35
N ASP A 79 13.54 -0.03 14.06
CA ASP A 79 14.34 0.88 14.86
C ASP A 79 14.95 1.98 14.00
N VAL A 80 14.97 3.17 14.60
CA VAL A 80 15.57 4.37 14.05
C VAL A 80 17.06 4.34 14.38
N LEU A 81 17.91 4.23 13.36
CA LEU A 81 19.40 4.20 13.49
C LEU A 81 20.00 5.58 13.62
#